data_AF-A0A7S4BLA9-F1
#
_entry.id   AF-A0A7S4BLA9-F1
#
_cell.length_a   1.000
_cell.length_b   1.000
_cell.length_c   1.000
_cell.angle_alpha   90.00
_cell.angle_beta   90.00
_cell.angle_gamma   90.00
#
_symmetry.space_group_name_H-M   'P 1'
#
loop_
_entity.id
_entity.type
_entity.pdbx_description
1 polymer ?
#
loop_
_entity_poly.entity_id
_entity_poly.type
_entity_poly.pdbx_seq_one_letter_code
_entity_poly.pdbx_strand_id
1 'polypeptide(L)'
;YSSRAKPPPSVAPPVAGGLLPVALPSSSAFGEALDAASLPVRADSSRGTHGIEWLRPIESVDAAVLLPLLLSGLLEDSAHRRFVAVQTSLELITARALSLLPAAAE
;
A
#
# COMPACT_ATOMS: atom_id res chain seq x y z
N TYR A 1 59.70 3.78 33.34
CA TYR A 1 58.48 2.97 33.18
C TYR A 1 57.32 3.92 32.90
N SER A 2 56.83 3.99 31.65
CA SER A 2 55.71 4.87 31.26
C SER A 2 54.48 3.99 30.98
N SER A 3 53.52 4.02 31.90
CA SER A 3 52.24 3.32 31.77
C SER A 3 51.32 4.11 30.85
N ARG A 4 51.43 3.90 29.54
CA ARG A 4 50.40 4.38 28.60
C ARG A 4 49.11 3.60 28.87
N ALA A 5 48.16 4.25 29.53
CA ALA A 5 46.80 3.75 29.66
C ALA A 5 46.23 3.52 28.25
N LYS A 6 45.75 2.31 27.99
CA LYS A 6 45.11 1.94 26.72
C LYS A 6 43.78 2.71 26.65
N PRO A 7 43.50 3.45 25.56
CA PRO A 7 42.21 4.12 25.43
C PRO A 7 41.09 3.07 25.47
N PRO A 8 39.94 3.39 26.09
CA PRO A 8 38.79 2.49 26.08
C PRO A 8 38.40 2.18 24.63
N PRO A 9 37.90 0.96 24.35
CA PRO A 9 37.45 0.63 23.00
C PRO A 9 36.43 1.67 22.54
N SER A 10 36.68 2.27 21.39
CA SER A 10 35.73 3.18 20.75
C SER A 10 34.45 2.42 20.46
N VAL A 11 33.43 2.59 21.29
CA VAL A 11 32.10 2.04 21.05
C VAL A 11 31.42 3.00 20.09
N ALA A 12 31.33 2.61 18.82
CA ALA A 12 30.52 3.33 17.85
C ALA A 12 29.07 3.42 18.37
N PRO A 13 28.36 4.54 18.15
CA PRO A 13 26.95 4.62 18.51
C PRO A 13 26.19 3.46 17.85
N PRO A 14 25.15 2.89 18.50
CA PRO A 14 24.33 1.86 17.88
C PRO A 14 23.88 2.37 16.51
N VAL A 15 24.02 1.54 15.47
CA VAL A 15 23.62 1.91 14.11
C VAL A 15 22.16 2.31 14.18
N ALA A 16 21.89 3.60 14.01
CA ALA A 16 20.53 4.12 13.91
C ALA A 16 19.94 3.48 12.65
N GLY A 17 19.10 2.45 12.83
CA GLY A 17 18.53 1.64 11.77
C GLY A 17 17.52 2.37 10.87
N GLY A 18 17.62 3.69 10.74
CA GLY A 18 16.67 4.53 10.00
C GLY A 18 16.59 4.24 8.51
N LEU A 19 17.56 3.51 7.94
CA LEU A 19 17.55 3.05 6.55
C LEU A 19 17.34 1.53 6.43
N LEU A 20 17.16 0.82 7.54
CA LEU A 20 16.88 -0.61 7.49
C LEU A 20 15.44 -0.84 7.01
N PRO A 21 15.19 -1.82 6.14
CA PRO A 21 13.84 -2.20 5.76
C PRO A 21 13.01 -2.52 7.00
N VAL A 22 11.86 -1.86 7.13
CA VAL A 22 10.90 -2.16 8.18
C VAL A 22 10.11 -3.39 7.75
N ALA A 23 9.96 -4.37 8.64
CA ALA A 23 9.10 -5.51 8.40
C ALA A 23 7.66 -5.01 8.18
N LEU A 24 7.08 -5.30 7.02
CA LEU A 24 5.70 -4.99 6.73
C LEU A 24 4.79 -6.04 7.40
N PRO A 25 3.57 -5.65 7.82
CA PRO A 25 2.60 -6.62 8.30
C PRO A 25 2.24 -7.62 7.19
N SER A 26 2.15 -8.89 7.55
CA SER A 26 1.86 -10.00 6.62
C SER A 26 0.43 -9.99 6.08
N SER A 27 -0.48 -9.25 6.71
CA SER A 27 -1.86 -9.07 6.28
C SER A 27 -2.23 -7.60 6.32
N SER A 28 -2.84 -7.11 5.23
CA SER A 28 -3.54 -5.83 5.22
C SER A 28 -5.06 -6.09 5.19
N ALA A 29 -5.83 -5.08 5.63
CA ALA A 29 -7.28 -5.09 5.49
C ALA A 29 -7.71 -5.27 4.02
N PHE A 30 -6.91 -4.77 3.07
CA PHE A 30 -7.12 -5.03 1.65
C PHE A 30 -6.96 -6.51 1.29
N GLY A 31 -5.90 -7.16 1.77
CA GLY A 31 -5.66 -8.58 1.50
C GLY A 31 -6.83 -9.45 1.98
N GLU A 32 -7.31 -9.20 3.19
CA GLU A 32 -8.48 -9.88 3.76
C GLU A 32 -9.76 -9.62 2.93
N ALA A 33 -10.00 -8.36 2.54
CA ALA A 33 -11.17 -8.01 1.73
C ALA A 33 -11.13 -8.59 0.31
N LEU A 34 -9.94 -8.68 -0.29
CA LEU A 34 -9.74 -9.28 -1.61
C LEU A 34 -9.97 -10.79 -1.58
N ASP A 35 -9.41 -11.49 -0.58
CA ASP A 35 -9.60 -12.93 -0.40
C ASP A 35 -11.07 -13.28 -0.10
N ALA A 36 -11.75 -12.44 0.67
CA ALA A 36 -13.17 -12.58 0.98
C ALA A 36 -14.11 -12.17 -0.17
N ALA A 37 -13.58 -11.81 -1.35
CA ALA A 37 -14.33 -11.30 -2.49
C ALA A 37 -15.30 -10.14 -2.13
N SER A 38 -14.90 -9.33 -1.14
CA SER A 38 -15.69 -8.21 -0.60
C SER A 38 -15.45 -6.90 -1.34
N LEU A 39 -14.46 -6.86 -2.24
CA LEU A 39 -14.15 -5.70 -3.07
C LEU A 39 -15.03 -5.68 -4.33
N PRO A 40 -15.40 -4.49 -4.85
CA PRO A 40 -16.15 -4.36 -6.10
C PRO A 40 -15.28 -4.60 -7.35
N VAL A 41 -14.15 -5.28 -7.20
CA VAL A 41 -13.19 -5.57 -8.25
C VAL A 41 -12.69 -7.00 -8.15
N ARG A 42 -12.35 -7.59 -9.30
CA ARG A 42 -11.66 -8.87 -9.39
C ARG A 42 -10.49 -8.77 -10.35
N ALA A 43 -9.51 -9.64 -10.17
CA ALA A 43 -8.48 -9.82 -11.19
C ALA A 43 -9.10 -10.51 -12.41
N ASP A 44 -8.87 -9.94 -13.60
CA ASP A 44 -9.34 -10.48 -14.86
C ASP A 44 -8.20 -11.22 -15.55
N SER A 45 -8.29 -12.55 -15.57
CA SER A 45 -7.33 -13.43 -16.25
C SER A 45 -7.55 -13.52 -17.76
N SER A 46 -8.67 -13.00 -18.28
CA SER A 46 -9.05 -13.06 -19.69
C SER A 46 -8.50 -11.89 -20.53
N ARG A 47 -8.22 -10.74 -19.91
CA ARG A 47 -7.62 -9.55 -20.55
C ARG A 47 -6.09 -9.61 -20.70
N GLY A 48 -5.49 -10.80 -20.64
CA GLY A 48 -4.04 -10.99 -20.58
C GLY A 48 -3.53 -10.99 -19.14
N THR A 49 -2.22 -10.80 -18.94
CA THR A 49 -1.57 -11.08 -17.64
C THR A 49 -1.96 -10.13 -16.49
N HIS A 50 -2.64 -9.01 -16.76
CA HIS A 50 -2.77 -7.90 -15.80
C HIS A 50 -4.06 -7.07 -16.01
N GLY A 51 -5.23 -7.71 -16.05
CA GLY A 51 -6.51 -6.99 -16.06
C GLY A 51 -7.12 -6.88 -14.65
N ILE A 52 -7.81 -5.78 -14.36
CA ILE A 52 -8.83 -5.72 -13.30
C ILE A 52 -10.20 -5.54 -13.95
N GLU A 53 -11.22 -6.12 -13.33
CA GLU A 53 -12.61 -5.98 -13.75
C GLU A 53 -13.44 -5.46 -12.58
N TRP A 54 -14.18 -4.39 -12.83
CA TRP A 54 -15.15 -3.84 -11.89
C TRP A 54 -16.46 -4.62 -11.95
N LEU A 55 -16.92 -5.09 -10.79
CA LEU A 55 -18.18 -5.83 -10.64
C LEU A 55 -19.42 -4.92 -10.66
N ARG A 56 -19.21 -3.60 -10.55
CA ARG A 56 -20.24 -2.57 -10.64
C ARG A 56 -19.62 -1.29 -11.23
N PRO A 57 -20.42 -0.36 -11.78
CA PRO A 57 -19.89 0.88 -12.34
C PRO A 57 -19.01 1.64 -11.34
N ILE A 58 -17.84 2.10 -11.79
CA ILE A 58 -16.86 2.78 -10.93
C ILE A 58 -17.42 4.06 -10.31
N GLU A 59 -18.35 4.71 -11.00
CA GLU A 59 -19.04 5.93 -10.57
C GLU A 59 -20.00 5.69 -9.40
N SER A 60 -20.45 4.44 -9.21
CA SER A 60 -21.34 4.04 -8.10
C SER A 60 -20.59 3.73 -6.81
N VAL A 61 -19.26 3.76 -6.84
CA VAL A 61 -18.41 3.42 -5.71
C VAL A 61 -18.13 4.66 -4.87
N ASP A 62 -18.34 4.53 -3.56
CA ASP A 62 -17.90 5.54 -2.60
C ASP A 62 -16.36 5.51 -2.50
N ALA A 63 -15.73 6.49 -3.16
CA ALA A 63 -14.28 6.61 -3.18
C ALA A 63 -13.70 6.93 -1.79
N ALA A 64 -14.45 7.61 -0.91
CA ALA A 64 -13.98 7.93 0.44
C ALA A 64 -13.86 6.67 1.31
N VAL A 65 -14.69 5.65 1.05
CA VAL A 65 -14.64 4.36 1.75
C VAL A 65 -13.65 3.40 1.10
N LEU A 66 -13.68 3.28 -0.24
CA LEU A 66 -12.88 2.27 -0.92
C LEU A 66 -11.40 2.68 -1.05
N LEU A 67 -11.09 3.95 -1.30
CA LEU A 67 -9.72 4.38 -1.58
C LEU A 67 -8.76 4.12 -0.39
N PRO A 68 -9.10 4.42 0.88
CA PRO A 68 -8.23 4.09 2.01
C PRO A 68 -7.94 2.59 2.12
N LEU A 69 -8.95 1.75 1.85
CA LEU A 69 -8.79 0.31 1.83
C LEU A 69 -7.79 -0.11 0.74
N LEU A 70 -7.96 0.38 -0.49
CA LEU A 70 -7.05 0.07 -1.60
C LEU A 70 -5.61 0.54 -1.33
N LEU A 71 -5.44 1.73 -0.74
CA LEU A 71 -4.12 2.26 -0.38
C LEU A 71 -3.42 1.42 0.68
N SER A 72 -4.16 0.77 1.59
CA SER A 72 -3.56 -0.21 2.51
C SER A 72 -2.93 -1.40 1.79
N GLY A 73 -3.44 -1.75 0.61
CA GLY A 73 -2.94 -2.83 -0.25
C GLY A 73 -1.61 -2.53 -0.94
N LEU A 74 -1.09 -1.28 -0.87
CA LEU A 74 0.23 -0.93 -1.40
C LEU A 74 1.37 -1.62 -0.63
N LEU A 75 1.10 -2.03 0.61
CA LEU A 75 2.03 -2.71 1.50
C LEU A 75 1.99 -4.25 1.36
N GLU A 76 1.14 -4.79 0.49
CA GLU A 76 0.99 -6.24 0.30
C GLU A 76 2.28 -6.86 -0.27
N ASP A 77 2.76 -7.94 0.37
CA ASP A 77 3.91 -8.70 -0.10
C ASP A 77 3.63 -9.40 -1.44
N SER A 78 2.41 -9.90 -1.63
CA SER A 78 2.00 -10.56 -2.87
C SER A 78 1.96 -9.58 -4.04
N ALA A 79 2.77 -9.86 -5.08
CA ALA A 79 2.79 -9.06 -6.31
C ALA A 79 1.41 -8.96 -6.97
N HIS A 80 0.61 -10.03 -6.89
CA HIS A 80 -0.75 -10.05 -7.43
C HIS A 80 -1.69 -9.10 -6.69
N ARG A 81 -1.69 -9.17 -5.35
CA ARG A 81 -2.55 -8.31 -4.51
C ARG A 81 -2.17 -6.84 -4.64
N ARG A 82 -0.86 -6.58 -4.62
CA ARG A 82 -0.31 -5.23 -4.83
C ARG A 82 -0.69 -4.68 -6.20
N PHE A 83 -0.65 -5.50 -7.24
CA PHE A 83 -1.09 -5.13 -8.57
C PHE A 83 -2.57 -4.70 -8.58
N VAL A 84 -3.45 -5.51 -7.99
CA VAL A 84 -4.90 -5.18 -7.89
C VAL A 84 -5.09 -3.88 -7.10
N ALA A 85 -4.42 -3.71 -5.97
CA ALA A 85 -4.50 -2.51 -5.14
C ALA A 85 -4.09 -1.25 -5.93
N VAL A 86 -2.95 -1.30 -6.62
CA VAL A 86 -2.42 -0.18 -7.41
C VAL A 86 -3.33 0.17 -8.57
N GLN A 87 -3.68 -0.81 -9.41
CA GLN A 87 -4.51 -0.54 -10.60
C GLN A 87 -5.89 -0.02 -10.21
N THR A 88 -6.53 -0.62 -9.21
CA THR A 88 -7.85 -0.20 -8.76
C THR A 88 -7.80 1.22 -8.18
N SER A 89 -6.74 1.55 -7.43
CA SER A 89 -6.54 2.91 -6.90
C SER A 89 -6.42 3.92 -8.03
N LEU A 90 -5.63 3.61 -9.07
CA LEU A 90 -5.43 4.50 -10.23
C LEU A 90 -6.72 4.74 -11.00
N GLU A 91 -7.48 3.67 -11.30
CA GLU A 91 -8.75 3.80 -11.99
C GLU A 91 -9.76 4.60 -11.16
N LEU A 92 -9.85 4.32 -9.86
CA LEU A 92 -10.78 5.02 -8.96
C LEU A 92 -10.42 6.51 -8.86
N ILE A 93 -9.15 6.85 -8.65
CA ILE A 93 -8.69 8.24 -8.60
C ILE A 93 -8.99 8.95 -9.93
N THR A 94 -8.71 8.29 -11.06
CA THR A 94 -8.93 8.88 -12.39
C THR A 94 -10.41 9.16 -12.64
N ALA A 95 -11.29 8.21 -12.30
CA ALA A 95 -12.73 8.35 -12.51
C ALA A 95 -13.40 9.28 -11.49
N ARG A 96 -12.83 9.43 -10.29
CA ARG A 96 -13.44 10.14 -9.15
C ARG A 96 -12.67 11.38 -8.71
N ALA A 97 -11.69 11.84 -9.49
CA ALA A 97 -10.78 12.94 -9.15
C ALA A 97 -11.51 14.18 -8.58
N LEU A 98 -12.58 14.62 -9.24
CA LEU A 98 -13.36 15.80 -8.81
C LEU A 98 -14.08 15.58 -7.47
N SER A 99 -14.50 14.34 -7.15
CA SER A 99 -15.15 14.01 -5.88
C SER A 99 -14.17 13.78 -4.72
N LEU A 100 -12.87 13.65 -5.03
CA LEU A 100 -11.80 13.46 -4.04
C LEU A 100 -11.20 14.78 -3.57
N LEU A 101 -11.37 15.85 -4.35
CA LEU A 101 -10.96 17.17 -3.92
C LEU A 101 -11.96 17.66 -2.86
N PRO A 102 -11.49 18.23 -1.74
CA PRO A 102 -12.38 18.95 -0.85
C PRO A 102 -13.11 20.00 -1.68
N ALA A 103 -14.44 20.04 -1.60
CA ALA A 103 -15.23 21.11 -2.22
C ALA A 103 -14.54 22.41 -1.81
N ALA A 104 -14.03 23.15 -2.80
CA ALA A 104 -13.30 24.38 -2.55
C ALA A 104 -14.15 25.21 -1.61
N ALA A 105 -13.63 25.47 -0.41
CA ALA A 105 -14.36 26.13 0.66
C ALA A 105 -14.88 27.47 0.15
N GLU A 106 -16.19 27.54 -0.11
CA GLU A 106 -16.95 28.78 -0.28
C GLU A 106 -17.29 29.37 1.09
#